data_AF-A0A1Y2LA95-F1
#
_entry.id   AF-A0A1Y2LA95-F1
#
_cell.length_a   1.000
_cell.length_b   1.000
_cell.length_c   1.000
_cell.angle_alpha   90.00
_cell.angle_beta   90.00
_cell.angle_gamma   90.00
#
_symmetry.space_group_name_H-M   'P 1'
#
loop_
_entity.id
_entity.type
_entity.pdbx_description
1 polymer ?
#
loop_
_entity_poly.entity_id
_entity_poly.type
_entity_poly.pdbx_seq_one_letter_code
_entity_poly.pdbx_strand_id
1 'polypeptide(L)'
;MSWVSIKMTEQEALGSSNAFIDAFDKLFLAAKSPKTAAIFCSRVMGPEDAYYLSPDAKTIAASLLPLRNPTPCPKPSKKDVILLAGHDDAIALLG
;
A
#
# COMPACT_ATOMS: atom_id res chain seq x y z
N MET A 1 9.75 7.21 10.61
CA MET A 1 8.90 7.55 9.44
C MET A 1 7.60 6.76 9.56
N SER A 2 6.46 7.39 9.37
CA SER A 2 5.15 6.81 9.71
C SER A 2 4.48 6.15 8.51
N TRP A 3 3.80 5.05 8.77
CA TRP A 3 2.94 4.38 7.79
C TRP A 3 1.73 5.26 7.48
N VAL A 4 1.13 5.03 6.32
CA VAL A 4 -0.15 5.64 5.95
C VAL A 4 -1.10 4.58 5.43
N SER A 5 -2.38 4.77 5.72
CA SER A 5 -3.46 3.99 5.12
C SER A 5 -4.26 4.85 4.15
N ILE A 6 -4.82 4.20 3.14
CA ILE A 6 -5.69 4.78 2.13
C ILE A 6 -6.90 3.88 2.03
N LYS A 7 -8.10 4.45 2.15
CA LYS A 7 -9.32 3.68 1.96
C LYS A 7 -9.41 3.19 0.52
N MET A 8 -9.67 1.90 0.33
CA MET A 8 -9.92 1.33 -0.99
C MET A 8 -11.24 1.87 -1.53
N THR A 9 -11.29 2.14 -2.83
CA THR A 9 -12.56 2.38 -3.51
C THR A 9 -13.36 1.08 -3.59
N GLU A 10 -14.68 1.19 -3.80
CA GLU A 10 -15.53 0.01 -3.95
C GLU A 10 -15.04 -0.91 -5.09
N GLN A 11 -14.58 -0.33 -6.21
CA GLN A 11 -14.03 -1.10 -7.32
C GLN A 11 -12.73 -1.84 -6.96
N GLU A 12 -11.87 -1.21 -6.16
CA GLU A 12 -10.62 -1.82 -5.67
C GLU A 12 -10.89 -2.93 -4.66
N ALA A 13 -11.85 -2.73 -3.75
CA ALA A 13 -12.28 -3.75 -2.80
C ALA A 13 -12.91 -4.96 -3.50
N LEU A 14 -13.66 -4.73 -4.58
CA LEU A 14 -14.23 -5.80 -5.42
C LEU A 14 -13.22 -6.43 -6.39
N GLY A 15 -11.94 -6.01 -6.37
CA GLY A 15 -10.91 -6.48 -7.31
C GLY A 15 -11.17 -6.13 -8.78
N SER A 16 -12.13 -5.23 -9.04
CA SER A 16 -12.52 -4.78 -10.37
C SER A 16 -11.64 -3.65 -10.90
N SER A 17 -10.79 -3.06 -10.04
CA SER A 17 -9.82 -2.03 -10.41
C SER A 17 -8.54 -2.17 -9.60
N ASN A 18 -7.39 -2.12 -10.27
CA ASN A 18 -6.07 -2.07 -9.66
C ASN A 18 -5.31 -0.79 -10.04
N ALA A 19 -6.01 0.25 -10.51
CA ALA A 19 -5.39 1.44 -11.10
C ALA A 19 -4.40 2.15 -10.18
N PHE A 20 -4.65 2.14 -8.86
CA PHE A 20 -3.72 2.70 -7.88
C PHE A 20 -2.42 1.88 -7.79
N ILE A 21 -2.53 0.55 -7.77
CA ILE A 21 -1.38 -0.36 -7.71
C ILE A 21 -0.58 -0.28 -9.02
N ASP A 22 -1.25 -0.29 -10.18
CA ASP A 22 -0.60 -0.14 -11.48
C ASP A 22 0.15 1.19 -11.62
N ALA A 23 -0.40 2.27 -11.05
CA ALA A 23 0.26 3.57 -11.02
C ALA A 23 1.47 3.56 -10.07
N PHE A 24 1.34 2.90 -8.92
CA PHE A 24 2.44 2.73 -7.98
C PHE A 24 3.58 1.91 -8.58
N ASP A 25 3.30 0.80 -9.26
CA ASP A 25 4.34 -0.08 -9.83
C ASP A 25 5.24 0.65 -10.83
N LYS A 26 4.67 1.56 -11.63
CA LYS A 26 5.44 2.43 -12.53
C LYS A 26 6.41 3.34 -11.77
N LEU A 27 5.95 3.93 -10.66
CA LEU A 27 6.78 4.78 -9.80
C LEU A 27 7.81 3.96 -9.03
N PHE A 28 7.45 2.76 -8.57
CA PHE A 28 8.31 1.83 -7.87
C PHE A 28 9.48 1.39 -8.77
N LEU A 29 9.20 1.01 -10.02
CA LEU A 29 10.22 0.70 -11.02
C LEU A 29 11.11 1.91 -11.33
N ALA A 30 10.52 3.11 -11.48
CA ALA A 30 11.28 4.34 -11.69
C ALA A 30 12.21 4.67 -10.51
N ALA A 31 11.79 4.33 -9.29
CA ALA A 31 12.59 4.46 -8.06
C ALA A 31 13.63 3.34 -7.85
N LYS A 32 13.84 2.46 -8.86
CA LYS A 32 14.72 1.29 -8.80
C LYS A 32 14.29 0.24 -7.77
N SER A 33 12.99 0.15 -7.51
CA SER A 33 12.38 -0.91 -6.69
C SER A 33 13.07 -1.08 -5.32
N PRO A 34 13.02 -0.09 -4.41
CA PRO A 34 13.65 -0.23 -3.10
C PRO A 34 12.97 -1.33 -2.27
N LYS A 35 13.77 -2.17 -1.60
CA LYS A 35 13.28 -3.30 -0.79
C LYS A 35 12.42 -2.90 0.40
N THR A 36 12.54 -1.65 0.82
CA THR A 36 11.82 -1.07 1.96
C THR A 36 10.48 -0.45 1.58
N ALA A 37 10.13 -0.43 0.28
CA ALA A 37 8.84 0.04 -0.20
C ALA A 37 7.92 -1.13 -0.57
N ALA A 38 6.80 -1.19 0.13
CA ALA A 38 5.70 -2.09 -0.14
C ALA A 38 4.33 -1.49 0.20
N ILE A 39 3.32 -2.02 -0.50
CA ILE A 39 1.89 -1.79 -0.28
C ILE A 39 1.24 -3.10 0.17
N PHE A 40 0.44 -3.01 1.21
CA PHE A 40 -0.33 -4.12 1.76
C PHE A 40 -1.82 -3.79 1.70
N CYS A 41 -2.70 -4.78 1.64
CA CYS A 41 -4.14 -4.59 1.86
C CYS A 41 -4.62 -5.36 3.09
N SER A 42 -5.74 -4.92 3.65
CA SER A 42 -6.50 -5.68 4.66
C SER A 42 -6.82 -7.09 4.14
N ARG A 43 -6.58 -8.10 4.97
CA ARG A 43 -6.89 -9.51 4.67
C ARG A 43 -8.38 -9.81 4.70
N VAL A 44 -9.10 -9.20 5.64
CA VAL A 44 -10.54 -9.37 5.80
C VAL A 44 -11.23 -8.21 5.11
N MET A 45 -12.03 -8.51 4.10
CA MET A 45 -12.79 -7.50 3.36
C MET A 45 -13.90 -6.93 4.24
N GLY A 46 -13.89 -5.62 4.45
CA GLY A 46 -14.82 -4.92 5.32
C GLY A 46 -14.87 -3.41 5.06
N PRO A 47 -15.69 -2.66 5.80
CA PRO A 47 -15.83 -1.21 5.62
C PRO A 47 -14.53 -0.41 5.87
N GLU A 48 -13.54 -1.06 6.49
CA GLU A 48 -12.19 -0.59 6.80
C GLU A 48 -11.14 -1.08 5.77
N ASP A 49 -11.57 -1.55 4.59
CA ASP A 49 -10.66 -1.96 3.53
C ASP A 49 -9.74 -0.82 3.14
N ALA A 50 -8.45 -1.03 3.39
CA ALA A 50 -7.44 -0.02 3.21
C ALA A 50 -6.16 -0.62 2.63
N TYR A 51 -5.53 0.17 1.78
CA TYR A 51 -4.14 -0.01 1.41
C TYR A 51 -3.27 0.60 2.50
N TYR A 52 -2.30 -0.16 2.98
CA TYR A 52 -1.27 0.29 3.91
C TYR A 52 0.03 0.44 3.16
N LEU A 53 0.62 1.63 3.22
CA LEU A 53 1.88 1.93 2.58
C LEU A 53 2.97 2.05 3.63
N SER A 54 4.04 1.30 3.41
CA SER A 54 5.31 1.50 4.11
C SER A 54 5.83 2.95 3.89
N PRO A 55 6.70 3.47 4.76
CA PRO A 55 7.18 4.85 4.63
C PRO A 55 7.90 5.16 3.31
N ASP A 56 8.60 4.18 2.75
CA ASP A 56 9.29 4.36 1.47
C ASP A 56 8.30 4.25 0.30
N ALA A 57 7.31 3.36 0.39
CA ALA A 57 6.21 3.33 -0.58
C ALA A 57 5.41 4.63 -0.57
N LYS A 58 5.17 5.23 0.61
CA LYS A 58 4.56 6.56 0.73
C LYS A 58 5.37 7.62 -0.01
N THR A 59 6.69 7.58 0.10
CA THR A 59 7.59 8.53 -0.56
C THR A 59 7.53 8.38 -2.08
N ILE A 60 7.53 7.14 -2.58
CA ILE A 60 7.37 6.83 -4.01
C ILE A 60 6.00 7.26 -4.51
N ALA A 61 4.94 6.98 -3.75
CA ALA A 61 3.56 7.30 -4.10
C ALA A 61 3.17 8.76 -3.83
N ALA A 62 4.10 9.63 -3.44
CA ALA A 62 3.79 10.98 -2.94
C ALA A 62 2.95 11.83 -3.91
N SER A 63 3.05 11.61 -5.21
CA SER A 63 2.22 12.26 -6.24
C SER A 63 0.80 11.70 -6.36
N LEU A 64 0.59 10.43 -5.97
CA LEU A 64 -0.71 9.73 -6.02
C LEU A 64 -1.52 9.95 -4.74
N LEU A 65 -0.83 10.10 -3.60
CA LEU A 65 -1.43 10.22 -2.28
C LEU A 65 -2.46 11.36 -2.14
N PRO A 66 -2.22 12.60 -2.61
CA PRO A 66 -3.18 13.69 -2.45
C PRO A 66 -4.56 13.42 -3.06
N LEU A 67 -4.64 12.50 -4.03
CA LEU A 67 -5.90 12.11 -4.69
C LEU A 67 -6.75 11.15 -3.85
N ARG A 68 -6.22 10.67 -2.72
CA ARG A 68 -6.76 9.52 -1.98
C ARG A 68 -6.90 9.74 -0.48
N ASN A 69 -6.68 10.96 0.02
CA ASN A 69 -6.83 11.35 1.44
C ASN A 69 -6.15 10.37 2.42
N PRO A 70 -4.82 10.18 2.33
CA PRO A 70 -4.11 9.24 3.18
C PRO A 70 -4.19 9.64 4.65
N THR A 71 -4.41 8.66 5.52
CA THR A 71 -4.42 8.87 6.97
C THR A 71 -3.16 8.26 7.59
N PRO A 72 -2.47 8.96 8.51
CA PRO A 72 -1.39 8.36 9.29
C PRO A 72 -1.90 7.15 10.07
N CYS A 73 -1.19 6.04 10.03
CA CYS A 73 -1.57 4.82 10.73
C CYS A 73 -0.36 4.16 11.42
N PRO A 74 -0.58 3.29 12.41
CA PRO A 74 0.48 2.42 12.90
C PRO A 74 0.89 1.41 11.82
N LYS A 75 2.06 0.80 12.00
CA LYS A 75 2.50 -0.33 11.19
C LYS A 75 1.47 -1.47 11.31
N PRO A 76 0.96 -2.01 10.19
CA PRO A 76 -0.03 -3.09 10.25
C PRO A 76 0.60 -4.41 10.73
N SER A 77 -0.22 -5.32 11.23
CA SER A 77 0.21 -6.65 11.66
C SER A 77 0.22 -7.61 10.47
N LYS A 78 1.24 -8.48 10.40
CA LYS A 78 1.39 -9.50 9.32
C LYS A 78 0.18 -10.41 9.15
N LYS A 79 -0.59 -10.63 10.22
CA LYS A 79 -1.76 -11.52 10.21
C LYS A 79 -2.97 -10.87 9.56
N ASP A 80 -3.02 -9.54 9.59
CA ASP A 80 -4.18 -8.75 9.21
C ASP A 80 -4.08 -8.18 7.81
N VAL A 81 -2.92 -8.36 7.16
CA VAL A 81 -2.66 -7.85 5.81
C VAL A 81 -2.10 -8.90 4.86
N ILE A 82 -2.15 -8.55 3.58
CA ILE A 82 -1.57 -9.29 2.46
C ILE A 82 -0.69 -8.32 1.68
N LEU A 83 0.48 -8.78 1.21
CA LEU A 83 1.34 -8.01 0.33
C LEU A 83 0.70 -7.89 -1.07
N LEU A 84 0.56 -6.66 -1.57
CA LEU A 84 0.04 -6.40 -2.92
C LEU A 84 1.11 -5.94 -3.89
N ALA A 85 2.03 -5.09 -3.44
CA ALA A 85 3.11 -4.57 -4.27
C ALA A 85 4.39 -4.39 -3.45
N GLY A 86 5.54 -4.66 -4.05
CA GLY A 86 6.85 -4.66 -3.40
C GLY A 86 7.64 -5.91 -3.74
N HIS A 87 8.75 -6.13 -3.03
CA HIS A 87 9.51 -7.38 -3.15
C HIS A 87 8.82 -8.52 -2.39
N ASP A 88 9.05 -9.76 -2.81
CA ASP A 88 8.45 -10.96 -2.17
C ASP A 88 8.77 -11.05 -0.67
N ASP A 89 9.94 -10.54 -0.25
CA ASP A 89 10.39 -10.51 1.15
C ASP A 89 9.88 -9.29 1.92
N ALA A 90 9.12 -8.39 1.30
CA ALA A 90 8.65 -7.16 1.94
C ALA A 90 7.71 -7.39 3.13
N ILE A 91 7.13 -8.59 3.26
CA ILE A 91 6.39 -8.97 4.47
C ILE A 91 7.28 -8.89 5.73
N ALA A 92 8.60 -8.98 5.60
CA ALA A 92 9.56 -8.80 6.70
C ALA A 92 9.54 -7.37 7.28
N LEU A 93 9.09 -6.36 6.53
CA LEU A 93 8.96 -4.98 7.02
C LEU A 93 7.99 -4.86 8.20
N LEU A 94 7.07 -5.82 8.33
CA LEU A 94 6.07 -5.83 9.38
C LEU A 94 6.58 -6.37 10.72
N GLY A 95 7.83 -6.85 10.81
CA GLY A 95 8.43 -7.40 12.04
C GLY A 95 8.38 -8.91 12.04
#